data_AF-A0A641MBF1-F1
#
_entry.id   AF-A0A641MBF1-F1
#
_cell.length_a   1.000
_cell.length_b   1.000
_cell.length_c   1.000
_cell.angle_alpha   90.00
_cell.angle_beta   90.00
_cell.angle_gamma   90.00
#
_symmetry.space_group_name_H-M   'P 1'
#
loop_
_entity.id
_entity.type
_entity.pdbx_description
1 polymer ?
#
loop_
_entity_poly.entity_id
_entity_poly.type
_entity_poly.pdbx_seq_one_letter_code
_entity_poly.pdbx_strand_id
1 'polypeptide(L)'
;LVEDNNIELKQESNLKSKFSLALAKVFAENKDVRKLIKREALKQFDYDYDVLYMLVKDKKMENNKTLEELLLKYMSKDDLLTLTQKIPTLTIFVPSLPGESFSAEKWDIEQEIPLVAYKNEENSILYVNSEGIVNAFEENEIPVFAIVAIKPSERVIVENTSTRNSNSSTVLQAENGMNFVFEFDEFNNITSSTIKTRTSATVIPDLFKKIYDAKKYSDKNGVWQRDYIYYNISTKDGEGVFQKNVSECIYSLELLGDPNTMFRMLADQDSDPQYYKEKPSGPRPGSGRGTRSEYHRAQGEFWYGGNFEFLVKVYISNKQLSSNEIIKAISVNPFHLFELDIQQNGRRPAQVMGVKKIKKYYLPTPLPLFDWDIENYSASVKISIEEKDDQQTSQKTSETTSTFATNFEFNASLGEITKKGAKMGVSASTTYKTSTVITTYLNSDQLGDVIINFGDDVIIKDEMEIIDSESESEQNIYRPVVNPKYNSGYYKIGILPLPQY
;
A
#
# COMPACT_ATOMS: atom_id res chain seq x y z
N LEU A 1 -1.64 -10.09 34.47
CA LEU A 1 -1.38 -10.16 33.01
C LEU A 1 -2.65 -10.49 32.22
N VAL A 2 -3.23 -11.69 32.32
CA VAL A 2 -4.49 -12.02 31.58
C VAL A 2 -5.71 -11.28 32.12
N GLU A 3 -5.85 -11.15 33.45
CA GLU A 3 -6.96 -10.38 34.05
C GLU A 3 -6.85 -8.87 33.77
N ASP A 4 -5.63 -8.31 33.82
CA ASP A 4 -5.39 -6.89 33.54
C ASP A 4 -5.71 -6.53 32.08
N ASN A 5 -5.31 -7.37 31.12
CA ASN A 5 -5.63 -7.19 29.70
C ASN A 5 -7.15 -7.23 29.44
N ASN A 6 -7.88 -8.11 30.11
CA ASN A 6 -9.35 -8.20 29.98
C ASN A 6 -10.07 -6.97 30.56
N ILE A 7 -9.54 -6.36 31.61
CA ILE A 7 -10.08 -5.12 32.20
C ILE A 7 -9.84 -3.95 31.24
N GLU A 8 -8.65 -3.88 30.64
CA GLU A 8 -8.27 -2.83 29.70
C GLU A 8 -9.11 -2.87 28.41
N LEU A 9 -9.30 -4.05 27.82
CA LEU A 9 -10.15 -4.24 26.62
C LEU A 9 -11.60 -3.83 26.87
N LYS A 10 -12.16 -4.18 28.03
CA LYS A 10 -13.52 -3.76 28.42
C LYS A 10 -13.65 -2.27 28.58
N GLN A 11 -12.65 -1.61 29.17
CA GLN A 11 -12.65 -0.16 29.32
C GLN A 11 -12.60 0.52 27.95
N GLU A 12 -11.73 0.06 27.05
CA GLU A 12 -11.62 0.60 25.69
C GLU A 12 -12.93 0.45 24.91
N SER A 13 -13.55 -0.73 24.94
CA SER A 13 -14.85 -1.00 24.32
C SER A 13 -15.95 -0.06 24.84
N ASN A 14 -16.00 0.15 26.16
CA ASN A 14 -16.97 1.07 26.77
C ASN A 14 -16.76 2.52 26.28
N LEU A 15 -15.51 2.97 26.20
CA LEU A 15 -15.17 4.30 25.69
C LEU A 15 -15.55 4.46 24.20
N LYS A 16 -15.29 3.45 23.36
CA LYS A 16 -15.73 3.42 21.96
C LYS A 16 -17.25 3.50 21.85
N SER A 17 -17.98 2.77 22.70
CA SER A 17 -19.45 2.81 22.74
C SER A 17 -19.99 4.20 23.08
N LYS A 18 -19.45 4.83 24.14
CA LYS A 18 -19.81 6.20 24.54
C LYS A 18 -19.51 7.22 23.44
N PHE A 19 -18.33 7.14 22.82
CA PHE A 19 -17.94 8.00 21.71
C PHE A 19 -18.87 7.82 20.51
N SER A 20 -19.21 6.58 20.18
CA SER A 20 -20.10 6.25 19.06
C SER A 20 -21.49 6.83 19.25
N LEU A 21 -22.05 6.72 20.47
CA LEU A 21 -23.33 7.33 20.81
C LEU A 21 -23.28 8.86 20.73
N ALA A 22 -22.23 9.47 21.28
CA ALA A 22 -22.04 10.91 21.21
C ALA A 22 -21.96 11.40 19.77
N LEU A 23 -21.20 10.70 18.92
CA LEU A 23 -21.07 11.02 17.51
C LEU A 23 -22.41 10.82 16.75
N ALA A 24 -23.17 9.75 17.03
CA ALA A 24 -24.48 9.53 16.42
C ALA A 24 -25.48 10.66 16.75
N LYS A 25 -25.47 11.14 18.01
CA LYS A 25 -26.27 12.31 18.42
C LYS A 25 -25.83 13.60 17.73
N VAL A 26 -24.51 13.84 17.67
CA VAL A 26 -23.96 15.00 16.96
C VAL A 26 -24.31 14.95 15.47
N PHE A 27 -24.23 13.79 14.85
CA PHE A 27 -24.65 13.61 13.46
C PHE A 27 -26.13 13.87 13.27
N ALA A 28 -27.02 13.52 14.20
CA ALA A 28 -28.44 13.84 14.04
C ALA A 28 -28.70 15.36 14.11
N GLU A 29 -27.99 16.06 14.99
CA GLU A 29 -28.25 17.48 15.29
C GLU A 29 -27.47 18.47 14.43
N ASN A 30 -26.32 18.04 13.88
CA ASN A 30 -25.37 18.94 13.26
C ASN A 30 -24.95 18.49 11.86
N LYS A 31 -25.57 19.13 10.87
CA LYS A 31 -25.22 18.94 9.46
C LYS A 31 -23.80 19.39 9.12
N ASP A 32 -23.28 20.42 9.77
CA ASP A 32 -21.93 20.91 9.50
C ASP A 32 -20.87 19.87 9.88
N VAL A 33 -21.14 19.05 10.91
CA VAL A 33 -20.30 17.89 11.26
C VAL A 33 -20.34 16.85 10.15
N ARG A 34 -21.52 16.49 9.62
CA ARG A 34 -21.63 15.57 8.47
C ARG A 34 -20.84 16.09 7.27
N LYS A 35 -20.94 17.39 6.98
CA LYS A 35 -20.17 18.08 5.93
C LYS A 35 -18.67 18.04 6.17
N LEU A 36 -18.22 18.25 7.41
CA LEU A 36 -16.81 18.16 7.80
C LEU A 36 -16.26 16.76 7.55
N ILE A 37 -16.92 15.73 8.08
CA ILE A 37 -16.48 14.34 7.94
C ILE A 37 -16.45 13.93 6.47
N LYS A 38 -17.52 14.19 5.71
CA LYS A 38 -17.54 13.92 4.26
C LYS A 38 -16.37 14.57 3.53
N ARG A 39 -16.11 15.86 3.79
CA ARG A 39 -15.03 16.61 3.14
C ARG A 39 -13.64 16.07 3.47
N GLU A 40 -13.41 15.64 4.71
CA GLU A 40 -12.12 15.11 5.13
C GLU A 40 -11.92 13.68 4.59
N ALA A 41 -12.95 12.85 4.60
CA ALA A 41 -12.92 11.49 4.04
C ALA A 41 -12.58 11.50 2.54
N LEU A 42 -13.18 12.42 1.77
CA LEU A 42 -12.93 12.57 0.33
C LEU A 42 -11.50 12.97 -0.04
N LYS A 43 -10.67 13.38 0.93
CA LYS A 43 -9.25 13.63 0.67
C LYS A 43 -8.46 12.34 0.51
N GLN A 44 -8.96 11.25 1.06
CA GLN A 44 -8.30 9.95 1.13
C GLN A 44 -6.83 10.09 1.52
N PHE A 45 -6.56 10.80 2.62
CA PHE A 45 -5.21 11.29 2.92
C PHE A 45 -4.19 10.15 3.09
N ASP A 46 -4.68 8.95 3.41
CA ASP A 46 -3.96 7.70 3.55
C ASP A 46 -4.39 6.62 2.53
N TYR A 47 -4.99 7.01 1.40
CA TYR A 47 -5.60 6.16 0.37
C TYR A 47 -6.92 5.47 0.75
N ASP A 48 -7.49 5.73 1.94
CA ASP A 48 -8.83 5.27 2.32
C ASP A 48 -9.71 6.44 2.80
N TYR A 49 -11.01 6.23 2.98
CA TYR A 49 -11.97 7.25 3.43
C TYR A 49 -11.92 7.52 4.94
N ASP A 50 -10.71 7.51 5.48
CA ASP A 50 -10.41 7.67 6.89
C ASP A 50 -10.34 9.14 7.29
N VAL A 51 -10.96 9.46 8.43
CA VAL A 51 -10.90 10.79 9.06
C VAL A 51 -10.29 10.67 10.44
N LEU A 52 -9.00 11.02 10.55
CA LEU A 52 -8.29 11.01 11.81
C LEU A 52 -8.86 12.06 12.78
N TYR A 53 -9.52 11.61 13.85
CA TYR A 53 -10.27 12.47 14.77
C TYR A 53 -9.41 13.62 15.31
N MET A 54 -8.18 13.32 15.71
CA MET A 54 -7.25 14.29 16.29
C MET A 54 -6.91 15.46 15.36
N LEU A 55 -6.98 15.27 14.03
CA LEU A 55 -6.71 16.33 13.05
C LEU A 55 -7.94 17.21 12.74
N VAL A 56 -9.14 16.78 13.17
CA VAL A 56 -10.40 17.45 12.82
C VAL A 56 -11.16 17.96 14.03
N LYS A 57 -10.86 17.47 15.24
CA LYS A 57 -11.64 17.73 16.46
C LYS A 57 -11.77 19.22 16.79
N ASP A 58 -10.73 20.01 16.48
CA ASP A 58 -10.63 21.44 16.79
C ASP A 58 -11.00 22.35 15.60
N LYS A 59 -11.22 21.76 14.41
CA LYS A 59 -11.60 22.53 13.21
C LYS A 59 -12.94 23.23 13.44
N LYS A 60 -12.92 24.55 13.35
CA LYS A 60 -14.14 25.37 13.44
C LYS A 60 -15.03 25.15 12.22
N MET A 61 -16.29 24.85 12.48
CA MET A 61 -17.35 24.75 11.47
C MET A 61 -18.01 26.11 11.23
N GLU A 62 -18.96 26.19 10.28
CA GLU A 62 -19.67 27.42 9.93
C GLU A 62 -20.40 28.05 11.14
N ASN A 63 -20.86 27.23 12.07
CA ASN A 63 -21.47 27.63 13.34
C ASN A 63 -20.45 28.06 14.43
N ASN A 64 -19.15 28.16 14.10
CA ASN A 64 -18.04 28.50 14.98
C ASN A 64 -17.84 27.56 16.19
N LYS A 65 -18.49 26.39 16.19
CA LYS A 65 -18.22 25.30 17.13
C LYS A 65 -17.24 24.30 16.53
N THR A 66 -16.53 23.59 17.39
CA THR A 66 -15.66 22.48 17.00
C THR A 66 -16.39 21.14 17.13
N LEU A 67 -15.84 20.08 16.53
CA LEU A 67 -16.39 18.73 16.68
C LEU A 67 -16.29 18.26 18.14
N GLU A 68 -15.17 18.53 18.81
CA GLU A 68 -14.97 18.20 20.23
C GLU A 68 -16.03 18.88 21.12
N GLU A 69 -16.27 20.18 20.93
CA GLU A 69 -17.29 20.92 21.69
C GLU A 69 -18.69 20.34 21.54
N LEU A 70 -19.03 19.79 20.36
CA LEU A 70 -20.31 19.14 20.12
C LEU A 70 -20.38 17.76 20.77
N LEU A 71 -19.31 16.97 20.71
CA LEU A 71 -19.23 15.65 21.35
C LEU A 71 -19.31 15.75 22.88
N LEU A 72 -18.70 16.78 23.47
CA LEU A 72 -18.69 17.02 24.92
C LEU A 72 -20.07 17.32 25.52
N LYS A 73 -21.11 17.50 24.70
CA LYS A 73 -22.51 17.53 25.16
C LYS A 73 -23.04 16.16 25.55
N TYR A 74 -22.48 15.10 24.99
CA TYR A 74 -22.98 13.71 25.09
C TYR A 74 -21.97 12.73 25.68
N MET A 75 -20.70 13.15 25.79
CA MET A 75 -19.62 12.38 26.41
C MET A 75 -18.88 13.25 27.42
N SER A 76 -18.44 12.66 28.53
CA SER A 76 -17.64 13.40 29.51
C SER A 76 -16.26 13.74 28.95
N LYS A 77 -15.71 14.87 29.40
CA LYS A 77 -14.36 15.29 29.01
C LYS A 77 -13.31 14.25 29.39
N ASP A 78 -13.44 13.64 30.57
CA ASP A 78 -12.49 12.65 31.08
C ASP A 78 -12.54 11.35 30.25
N ASP A 79 -13.75 10.89 29.88
CA ASP A 79 -13.89 9.71 29.01
C ASP A 79 -13.27 9.98 27.62
N LEU A 80 -13.54 11.14 27.01
CA LEU A 80 -13.01 11.50 25.69
C LEU A 80 -11.48 11.64 25.71
N LEU A 81 -10.94 12.24 26.77
CA LEU A 81 -9.50 12.34 26.98
C LEU A 81 -8.88 10.94 27.15
N THR A 82 -9.49 10.07 27.95
CA THR A 82 -8.99 8.70 28.17
C THR A 82 -9.00 7.90 26.87
N LEU A 83 -10.06 8.02 26.07
CA LEU A 83 -10.16 7.36 24.77
C LEU A 83 -9.05 7.80 23.82
N THR A 84 -8.85 9.11 23.69
CA THR A 84 -7.84 9.68 22.78
C THR A 84 -6.41 9.45 23.25
N GLN A 85 -6.18 9.22 24.55
CA GLN A 85 -4.88 8.77 25.06
C GLN A 85 -4.62 7.30 24.78
N LYS A 86 -5.65 6.44 24.89
CA LYS A 86 -5.54 5.01 24.58
C LYS A 86 -5.45 4.74 23.07
N ILE A 87 -6.22 5.46 22.27
CA ILE A 87 -6.30 5.33 20.81
C ILE A 87 -6.06 6.71 20.19
N PRO A 88 -4.82 7.22 20.19
CA PRO A 88 -4.52 8.52 19.61
C PRO A 88 -4.76 8.57 18.10
N THR A 89 -4.76 7.40 17.44
CA THR A 89 -5.03 7.23 16.01
C THR A 89 -6.52 6.96 15.71
N LEU A 90 -7.43 7.28 16.65
CA LEU A 90 -8.87 7.08 16.49
C LEU A 90 -9.37 7.76 15.22
N THR A 91 -10.02 6.98 14.37
CA THR A 91 -10.41 7.35 13.02
C THR A 91 -11.90 7.09 12.82
N ILE A 92 -12.56 8.02 12.13
CA ILE A 92 -13.93 7.87 11.64
C ILE A 92 -13.85 7.44 10.19
N PHE A 93 -14.09 6.16 9.93
CA PHE A 93 -14.08 5.56 8.60
C PHE A 93 -15.44 5.70 7.93
N VAL A 94 -15.46 6.22 6.70
CA VAL A 94 -16.68 6.33 5.87
C VAL A 94 -16.67 5.23 4.81
N PRO A 95 -17.38 4.10 5.03
CA PRO A 95 -17.33 2.97 4.10
C PRO A 95 -17.97 3.31 2.75
N SER A 96 -17.45 2.68 1.69
CA SER A 96 -18.17 2.55 0.43
C SER A 96 -19.06 1.31 0.49
N LEU A 97 -20.35 1.54 0.70
CA LEU A 97 -21.32 0.49 0.86
C LEU A 97 -21.86 -0.04 -0.47
N PRO A 98 -22.20 -1.33 -0.47
CA PRO A 98 -22.72 -2.05 -1.60
C PRO A 98 -23.91 -1.37 -2.32
N GLY A 99 -23.99 -1.55 -3.64
CA GLY A 99 -25.17 -1.16 -4.43
C GLY A 99 -25.40 0.35 -4.44
N GLU A 100 -24.35 1.13 -4.16
CA GLU A 100 -24.40 2.59 -4.06
C GLU A 100 -25.33 3.08 -2.95
N SER A 101 -25.53 2.25 -1.91
CA SER A 101 -26.40 2.55 -0.77
C SER A 101 -25.85 3.65 0.13
N PHE A 102 -24.53 3.78 0.23
CA PHE A 102 -23.86 4.86 0.95
C PHE A 102 -22.37 4.90 0.55
N SER A 103 -21.78 6.07 0.39
CA SER A 103 -20.32 6.24 0.27
C SER A 103 -19.92 7.68 0.56
N ALA A 104 -18.63 7.95 0.80
CA ALA A 104 -18.14 9.32 0.97
C ALA A 104 -18.45 10.22 -0.24
N GLU A 105 -18.46 9.69 -1.46
CA GLU A 105 -18.82 10.43 -2.69
C GLU A 105 -20.31 10.80 -2.68
N LYS A 106 -21.14 9.81 -2.39
CA LYS A 106 -22.59 9.88 -2.61
C LYS A 106 -23.39 10.33 -1.39
N TRP A 107 -22.75 10.43 -0.23
CA TRP A 107 -23.41 10.81 1.02
C TRP A 107 -24.22 12.10 0.89
N ASP A 108 -25.54 11.99 0.94
CA ASP A 108 -26.46 13.13 1.00
C ASP A 108 -26.55 13.62 2.44
N ILE A 109 -25.71 14.60 2.78
CA ILE A 109 -25.64 15.15 4.14
C ILE A 109 -26.95 15.82 4.61
N GLU A 110 -27.92 16.08 3.74
CA GLU A 110 -29.23 16.61 4.15
C GLU A 110 -30.13 15.50 4.68
N GLN A 111 -30.20 14.38 3.95
CA GLN A 111 -31.17 13.31 4.18
C GLN A 111 -30.59 12.15 4.98
N GLU A 112 -29.28 11.91 4.85
CA GLU A 112 -28.61 10.75 5.43
C GLU A 112 -27.88 11.13 6.72
N ILE A 113 -28.42 10.65 7.84
CA ILE A 113 -27.81 10.73 9.15
C ILE A 113 -27.17 9.36 9.42
N PRO A 114 -25.83 9.27 9.46
CA PRO A 114 -25.18 7.98 9.64
C PRO A 114 -25.35 7.46 11.06
N LEU A 115 -25.55 6.15 11.15
CA LEU A 115 -25.33 5.36 12.36
C LEU A 115 -23.82 5.25 12.63
N VAL A 116 -23.43 4.89 13.85
CA VAL A 116 -22.01 4.77 14.21
C VAL A 116 -21.69 3.36 14.67
N ALA A 117 -20.82 2.68 13.95
CA ALA A 117 -20.34 1.34 14.24
C ALA A 117 -19.03 1.36 15.04
N TYR A 118 -18.84 0.37 15.89
CA TYR A 118 -17.60 0.13 16.63
C TYR A 118 -17.45 -1.36 16.97
N LYS A 119 -16.20 -1.79 17.14
CA LYS A 119 -15.85 -3.15 17.58
C LYS A 119 -15.84 -3.23 19.11
N ASN A 120 -16.55 -4.20 19.68
CA ASN A 120 -16.56 -4.46 21.12
C ASN A 120 -15.35 -5.33 21.55
N GLU A 121 -15.26 -5.63 22.84
CA GLU A 121 -14.20 -6.45 23.44
C GLU A 121 -14.24 -7.94 23.01
N GLU A 122 -15.37 -8.40 22.48
CA GLU A 122 -15.57 -9.76 21.96
C GLU A 122 -15.38 -9.83 20.43
N ASN A 123 -14.76 -8.80 19.84
CA ASN A 123 -14.56 -8.63 18.41
C ASN A 123 -15.85 -8.54 17.56
N SER A 124 -17.02 -8.41 18.18
CA SER A 124 -18.29 -8.20 17.48
C SER A 124 -18.46 -6.74 17.05
N ILE A 125 -19.04 -6.52 15.87
CA ILE A 125 -19.35 -5.18 15.36
C ILE A 125 -20.76 -4.77 15.81
N LEU A 126 -20.80 -3.73 16.63
CA LEU A 126 -22.04 -3.10 17.10
C LEU A 126 -22.23 -1.77 16.39
N TYR A 127 -23.47 -1.30 16.27
CA TYR A 127 -23.78 0.03 15.80
C TYR A 127 -24.88 0.69 16.63
N VAL A 128 -24.80 2.00 16.76
CA VAL A 128 -25.70 2.79 17.61
C VAL A 128 -26.33 3.95 16.85
N ASN A 129 -27.60 4.21 17.15
CA ASN A 129 -28.34 5.35 16.63
C ASN A 129 -28.34 6.55 17.59
N SER A 130 -28.88 7.70 17.14
CA SER A 130 -28.95 8.92 17.95
C SER A 130 -29.83 8.80 19.20
N GLU A 131 -30.73 7.82 19.23
CA GLU A 131 -31.60 7.52 20.38
C GLU A 131 -30.89 6.66 21.44
N GLY A 132 -29.74 6.07 21.11
CA GLY A 132 -28.99 5.17 22.00
C GLY A 132 -29.37 3.69 21.86
N ILE A 133 -30.13 3.33 20.82
CA ILE A 133 -30.42 1.93 20.51
C ILE A 133 -29.17 1.32 19.87
N VAL A 134 -28.66 0.26 20.50
CA VAL A 134 -27.50 -0.50 20.05
C VAL A 134 -27.98 -1.81 19.43
N ASN A 135 -27.52 -2.07 18.22
CA ASN A 135 -27.75 -3.32 17.49
C ASN A 135 -26.40 -3.95 17.14
N ALA A 136 -26.43 -5.23 16.79
CA ALA A 136 -25.30 -5.96 16.22
C ALA A 136 -25.62 -6.32 14.77
N PHE A 137 -24.60 -6.46 13.93
CA PHE A 137 -24.75 -7.13 12.65
C PHE A 137 -24.79 -8.64 12.85
N GLU A 138 -25.67 -9.32 12.14
CA GLU A 138 -25.56 -10.78 12.02
C GLU A 138 -24.37 -11.17 11.14
N GLU A 139 -23.93 -12.43 11.25
CA GLU A 139 -22.84 -12.95 10.43
C GLU A 139 -23.17 -12.81 8.93
N ASN A 140 -22.31 -12.15 8.16
CA ASN A 140 -22.50 -11.79 6.75
C ASN A 140 -23.56 -10.72 6.46
N GLU A 141 -24.07 -10.01 7.46
CA GLU A 141 -24.93 -8.85 7.24
C GLU A 141 -24.09 -7.63 6.84
N ILE A 142 -24.57 -6.89 5.83
CA ILE A 142 -23.92 -5.65 5.39
C ILE A 142 -24.94 -4.53 5.44
N PRO A 143 -24.62 -3.39 6.07
CA PRO A 143 -25.53 -2.26 6.12
C PRO A 143 -25.81 -1.72 4.71
N VAL A 144 -27.08 -1.37 4.46
CA VAL A 144 -27.56 -0.69 3.25
C VAL A 144 -28.14 0.69 3.59
N PHE A 145 -27.58 1.31 4.62
CA PHE A 145 -27.98 2.60 5.16
C PHE A 145 -26.73 3.40 5.55
N ALA A 146 -26.87 4.71 5.72
CA ALA A 146 -25.76 5.56 6.11
C ALA A 146 -25.15 5.11 7.45
N ILE A 147 -23.85 4.87 7.45
CA ILE A 147 -23.10 4.42 8.61
C ILE A 147 -21.65 4.86 8.52
N VAL A 148 -21.01 5.12 9.65
CA VAL A 148 -19.55 5.28 9.74
C VAL A 148 -19.00 4.31 10.80
N ALA A 149 -17.74 3.92 10.72
CA ALA A 149 -17.11 3.04 11.69
C ALA A 149 -15.99 3.75 12.45
N ILE A 150 -15.87 3.46 13.75
CA ILE A 150 -14.80 3.98 14.61
C ILE A 150 -13.73 2.90 14.77
N LYS A 151 -12.54 3.16 14.26
CA LYS A 151 -11.37 2.25 14.32
C LYS A 151 -10.07 3.02 14.60
N PRO A 152 -9.03 2.40 15.19
CA PRO A 152 -7.66 2.93 15.09
C PRO A 152 -7.22 2.95 13.61
N SER A 153 -6.35 3.90 13.23
CA SER A 153 -5.73 3.90 11.90
C SER A 153 -4.64 2.82 11.79
N GLU A 154 -4.61 2.14 10.64
CA GLU A 154 -3.63 1.13 10.24
C GLU A 154 -2.44 1.71 9.45
N ARG A 155 -2.51 3.00 9.07
CA ARG A 155 -1.50 3.70 8.24
C ARG A 155 -0.83 4.90 8.93
N VAL A 156 -1.41 5.39 10.02
CA VAL A 156 -0.91 6.55 10.78
C VAL A 156 -0.52 6.14 12.18
N ILE A 157 0.62 6.65 12.65
CA ILE A 157 1.11 6.47 14.01
C ILE A 157 1.41 7.82 14.66
N VAL A 158 1.44 7.85 16.00
CA VAL A 158 1.92 9.03 16.74
C VAL A 158 3.41 9.18 16.53
N GLU A 159 3.86 10.40 16.23
CA GLU A 159 5.28 10.73 16.16
C GLU A 159 5.90 10.61 17.56
N ASN A 160 6.54 9.48 17.84
CA ASN A 160 7.34 9.28 19.04
C ASN A 160 8.81 9.49 18.69
N THR A 161 9.52 10.30 19.48
CA THR A 161 10.97 10.59 19.30
C THR A 161 11.88 9.36 19.34
N SER A 162 11.34 8.16 19.66
CA SER A 162 12.09 6.94 19.97
C SER A 162 12.03 5.85 18.88
N THR A 163 11.14 5.95 17.89
CA THR A 163 11.05 4.98 16.77
C THR A 163 11.80 5.52 15.56
N ARG A 164 13.09 5.18 15.51
CA ARG A 164 14.11 5.62 14.54
C ARG A 164 13.87 5.21 13.06
N ASN A 165 12.66 4.83 12.66
CA ASN A 165 12.37 4.26 11.35
C ASN A 165 11.21 4.89 10.57
N SER A 166 10.46 5.85 11.11
CA SER A 166 9.52 6.61 10.26
C SER A 166 10.34 7.62 9.45
N ASN A 167 10.75 7.23 8.25
CA ASN A 167 11.33 8.16 7.27
C ASN A 167 10.28 9.16 6.73
N SER A 168 9.08 9.22 7.34
CA SER A 168 7.97 9.98 6.81
C SER A 168 8.33 11.45 6.68
N SER A 169 8.27 11.93 5.44
CA SER A 169 8.59 13.32 5.10
C SER A 169 7.51 14.31 5.53
N THR A 170 6.32 13.81 5.93
CA THR A 170 5.14 14.62 6.20
C THR A 170 4.67 14.45 7.64
N VAL A 171 4.66 15.55 8.39
CA VAL A 171 4.12 15.60 9.75
C VAL A 171 2.70 16.17 9.70
N LEU A 172 1.73 15.40 10.20
CA LEU A 172 0.36 15.82 10.38
C LEU A 172 0.20 16.37 11.80
N GLN A 173 0.13 17.68 11.92
CA GLN A 173 0.07 18.35 13.22
C GLN A 173 -1.38 18.59 13.66
N ALA A 174 -1.75 18.05 14.81
CA ALA A 174 -3.00 18.38 15.49
C ALA A 174 -2.87 19.69 16.30
N GLU A 175 -3.98 20.41 16.50
CA GLU A 175 -3.96 21.70 17.22
C GLU A 175 -3.56 21.56 18.69
N ASN A 176 -3.73 20.38 19.29
CA ASN A 176 -3.28 20.09 20.65
C ASN A 176 -1.76 19.83 20.76
N GLY A 177 -1.01 19.97 19.67
CA GLY A 177 0.44 19.77 19.61
C GLY A 177 0.87 18.32 19.42
N MET A 178 -0.07 17.36 19.27
CA MET A 178 0.28 16.00 18.87
C MET A 178 0.66 15.98 17.39
N ASN A 179 1.75 15.28 17.10
CA ASN A 179 2.21 15.06 15.74
C ASN A 179 1.93 13.60 15.36
N PHE A 180 1.49 13.42 14.13
CA PHE A 180 1.29 12.12 13.52
C PHE A 180 2.12 12.02 12.26
N VAL A 181 2.58 10.81 11.96
CA VAL A 181 3.31 10.48 10.74
C VAL A 181 2.70 9.24 10.12
N PHE A 182 2.84 9.09 8.81
CA PHE A 182 2.52 7.82 8.17
C PHE A 182 3.54 6.77 8.63
N GLU A 183 3.07 5.55 8.92
CA GLU A 183 3.96 4.44 9.26
C GLU A 183 4.97 4.19 8.12
N PHE A 184 4.50 4.34 6.88
CA PHE A 184 5.29 4.31 5.65
C PHE A 184 4.95 5.52 4.77
N ASP A 185 5.96 6.16 4.16
CA ASP A 185 5.76 7.29 3.23
C ASP A 185 4.83 6.93 2.07
N GLU A 186 4.82 5.67 1.66
CA GLU A 186 3.99 5.17 0.57
C GLU A 186 2.47 5.25 0.89
N PHE A 187 2.10 5.42 2.16
CA PHE A 187 0.71 5.67 2.56
C PHE A 187 0.33 7.15 2.50
N ASN A 188 1.27 8.05 2.21
CA ASN A 188 0.97 9.47 2.10
C ASN A 188 0.32 9.78 0.74
N ASN A 189 -0.97 10.12 0.75
CA ASN A 189 -1.70 10.58 -0.44
C ASN A 189 -1.88 12.11 -0.48
N ILE A 190 -1.22 12.86 0.41
CA ILE A 190 -1.31 14.33 0.47
C ILE A 190 -0.37 14.98 -0.55
N THR A 191 0.85 14.45 -0.67
CA THR A 191 1.93 15.04 -1.48
C THR A 191 2.26 14.27 -2.75
N SER A 192 1.53 13.19 -3.04
CA SER A 192 1.82 12.27 -4.16
C SER A 192 1.94 12.99 -5.51
N SER A 193 3.18 13.18 -5.96
CA SER A 193 3.47 13.55 -7.34
C SER A 193 3.30 12.30 -8.21
N THR A 194 2.31 12.32 -9.10
CA THR A 194 1.99 11.18 -9.95
C THR A 194 2.97 11.11 -11.13
N ILE A 195 4.01 10.27 -11.03
CA ILE A 195 4.78 9.85 -12.21
C ILE A 195 3.96 8.79 -12.93
N LYS A 196 3.08 9.20 -13.85
CA LYS A 196 2.19 8.28 -14.56
C LYS A 196 2.99 7.26 -15.38
N THR A 197 2.89 5.97 -15.05
CA THR A 197 3.48 4.88 -15.85
C THR A 197 2.71 4.54 -17.14
N ARG A 198 1.61 5.24 -17.46
CA ARG A 198 0.86 5.08 -18.71
C ARG A 198 1.53 5.88 -19.82
N THR A 199 2.10 5.20 -20.81
CA THR A 199 2.67 5.83 -22.01
C THR A 199 1.95 5.34 -23.26
N SER A 200 1.39 6.29 -24.02
CA SER A 200 0.62 6.05 -25.25
C SER A 200 1.48 6.06 -26.53
N ALA A 201 2.79 5.81 -26.43
CA ALA A 201 3.73 6.08 -27.51
C ALA A 201 4.39 4.79 -28.03
N THR A 202 4.57 4.73 -29.35
CA THR A 202 5.48 3.82 -30.06
C THR A 202 6.96 4.14 -29.81
N VAL A 203 7.25 5.25 -29.13
CA VAL A 203 8.59 5.74 -28.79
C VAL A 203 8.90 5.43 -27.33
N ILE A 204 10.09 4.88 -27.07
CA ILE A 204 10.58 4.62 -25.71
C ILE A 204 10.60 5.95 -24.94
N PRO A 205 9.82 6.09 -23.85
CA PRO A 205 9.84 7.26 -22.97
C PRO A 205 11.23 7.54 -22.41
N ASP A 206 11.56 8.81 -22.21
CA ASP A 206 12.87 9.25 -21.69
C ASP A 206 13.24 8.55 -20.38
N LEU A 207 12.24 8.29 -19.52
CA LEU A 207 12.39 7.55 -18.26
C LEU A 207 13.06 6.18 -18.45
N PHE A 208 12.78 5.47 -19.54
CA PHE A 208 13.30 4.13 -19.80
C PHE A 208 14.52 4.11 -20.73
N LYS A 209 14.87 5.24 -21.35
CA LYS A 209 15.92 5.32 -22.38
C LYS A 209 17.25 4.71 -21.93
N LYS A 210 17.68 5.01 -20.70
CA LYS A 210 18.94 4.48 -20.14
C LYS A 210 18.95 2.95 -20.05
N ILE A 211 17.81 2.34 -19.72
CA ILE A 211 17.66 0.88 -19.63
C ILE A 211 17.75 0.25 -21.03
N TYR A 212 17.11 0.84 -22.03
CA TYR A 212 17.18 0.34 -23.41
C TYR A 212 18.57 0.51 -24.03
N ASP A 213 19.26 1.61 -23.76
CA ASP A 213 20.66 1.78 -24.15
C ASP A 213 21.55 0.73 -23.46
N ALA A 214 21.31 0.46 -22.17
CA ALA A 214 21.99 -0.62 -21.44
C ALA A 214 21.79 -2.00 -22.09
N LYS A 215 20.56 -2.32 -22.53
CA LYS A 215 20.27 -3.58 -23.23
C LYS A 215 21.07 -3.70 -24.52
N LYS A 216 21.13 -2.63 -25.33
CA LYS A 216 21.92 -2.60 -26.57
C LYS A 216 23.41 -2.82 -26.31
N TYR A 217 23.97 -2.18 -25.28
CA TYR A 217 25.37 -2.40 -24.90
C TYR A 217 25.62 -3.79 -24.34
N SER A 218 24.71 -4.33 -23.54
CA SER A 218 24.76 -5.71 -23.04
C SER A 218 24.85 -6.70 -24.19
N ASP A 219 23.95 -6.60 -25.17
CA ASP A 219 23.90 -7.50 -26.32
C ASP A 219 25.13 -7.39 -27.23
N LYS A 220 25.56 -6.15 -27.49
CA LYS A 220 26.66 -5.87 -28.41
C LYS A 220 28.03 -6.20 -27.80
N ASN A 221 28.24 -5.83 -26.54
CA ASN A 221 29.55 -5.80 -25.91
C ASN A 221 29.70 -6.87 -24.80
N GLY A 222 28.61 -7.56 -24.44
CA GLY A 222 28.62 -8.58 -23.40
C GLY A 222 28.92 -8.04 -22.00
N VAL A 223 28.52 -6.80 -21.71
CA VAL A 223 28.56 -6.17 -20.37
C VAL A 223 27.25 -6.46 -19.62
N TRP A 224 27.18 -6.25 -18.30
CA TRP A 224 25.87 -6.29 -17.63
C TRP A 224 25.11 -4.98 -17.85
N GLN A 225 23.78 -5.04 -17.96
CA GLN A 225 22.96 -3.83 -18.13
C GLN A 225 23.20 -2.82 -16.99
N ARG A 226 23.33 -3.32 -15.75
CA ARG A 226 23.61 -2.49 -14.58
C ARG A 226 25.01 -1.86 -14.57
N ASP A 227 25.98 -2.39 -15.31
CA ASP A 227 27.28 -1.73 -15.51
C ASP A 227 27.09 -0.38 -16.20
N TYR A 228 26.25 -0.33 -17.24
CA TYR A 228 25.94 0.92 -17.93
C TYR A 228 25.02 1.82 -17.10
N ILE A 229 24.02 1.25 -16.42
CA ILE A 229 23.02 2.03 -15.70
C ILE A 229 23.64 2.74 -14.48
N TYR A 230 24.43 2.03 -13.67
CA TYR A 230 25.01 2.57 -12.44
C TYR A 230 26.42 3.11 -12.59
N TYR A 231 27.16 2.75 -13.63
CA TYR A 231 28.56 3.19 -13.80
C TYR A 231 28.85 3.76 -15.20
N ASN A 232 27.88 3.84 -16.11
CA ASN A 232 28.07 4.26 -17.50
C ASN A 232 29.11 3.43 -18.28
N ILE A 233 29.41 2.20 -17.82
CA ILE A 233 30.35 1.28 -18.48
C ILE A 233 29.62 0.55 -19.60
N SER A 234 29.99 0.86 -20.85
CA SER A 234 29.40 0.24 -22.05
C SER A 234 30.29 -0.82 -22.70
N THR A 235 31.58 -0.90 -22.34
CA THR A 235 32.58 -1.81 -22.92
C THR A 235 33.23 -2.67 -21.84
N LYS A 236 33.82 -3.80 -22.21
CA LYS A 236 34.46 -4.75 -21.26
C LYS A 236 35.56 -4.10 -20.42
N ASP A 237 36.40 -3.28 -21.03
CA ASP A 237 37.52 -2.61 -20.37
C ASP A 237 37.19 -1.16 -19.95
N GLY A 238 35.90 -0.79 -19.96
CA GLY A 238 35.47 0.56 -19.60
C GLY A 238 35.65 0.85 -18.10
N GLU A 239 35.76 2.12 -17.76
CA GLU A 239 35.75 2.59 -16.37
C GLU A 239 34.62 3.58 -16.12
N GLY A 240 34.15 3.65 -14.88
CA GLY A 240 32.95 4.41 -14.57
C GLY A 240 32.79 4.80 -13.11
N VAL A 241 32.24 5.98 -12.89
CA VAL A 241 31.86 6.50 -11.57
C VAL A 241 30.41 6.10 -11.26
N PHE A 242 30.14 5.75 -10.01
CA PHE A 242 28.81 5.47 -9.53
C PHE A 242 27.80 6.62 -9.78
N GLN A 243 26.64 6.30 -10.32
CA GLN A 243 25.57 7.23 -10.63
C GLN A 243 24.55 7.28 -9.47
N LYS A 244 24.55 8.38 -8.71
CA LYS A 244 23.75 8.55 -7.48
C LYS A 244 22.26 8.87 -7.69
N ASN A 245 21.82 9.05 -8.93
CA ASN A 245 20.47 9.48 -9.26
C ASN A 245 19.61 8.34 -9.81
N VAL A 246 19.95 7.09 -9.54
CA VAL A 246 19.23 5.90 -10.04
C VAL A 246 18.97 4.95 -8.88
N SER A 247 17.73 4.46 -8.78
CA SER A 247 17.32 3.52 -7.75
C SER A 247 16.63 2.31 -8.38
N GLU A 248 16.85 1.11 -7.84
CA GLU A 248 16.07 -0.07 -8.20
C GLU A 248 14.62 0.15 -7.73
N CYS A 249 13.65 0.00 -8.63
CA CYS A 249 12.24 0.22 -8.32
C CYS A 249 11.40 -1.01 -8.64
N ILE A 250 10.40 -1.30 -7.80
CA ILE A 250 9.31 -2.21 -8.18
C ILE A 250 8.42 -1.46 -9.18
N TYR A 251 8.36 -2.00 -10.39
CA TYR A 251 7.55 -1.49 -11.50
C TYR A 251 6.20 -2.21 -11.60
N SER A 252 6.18 -3.50 -11.26
CA SER A 252 4.96 -4.31 -11.29
C SER A 252 5.01 -5.42 -10.25
N LEU A 253 3.84 -5.77 -9.72
CA LEU A 253 3.60 -6.90 -8.84
C LEU A 253 2.54 -7.80 -9.49
N GLU A 254 2.77 -9.11 -9.48
CA GLU A 254 1.82 -10.12 -9.98
C GLU A 254 1.78 -11.26 -8.99
N LEU A 255 0.63 -11.50 -8.35
CA LEU A 255 0.44 -12.68 -7.51
C LEU A 255 0.36 -13.93 -8.41
N LEU A 256 0.67 -15.11 -7.86
CA LEU A 256 0.79 -16.35 -8.61
C LEU A 256 -0.01 -17.48 -7.97
N GLY A 257 -0.27 -18.53 -8.74
CA GLY A 257 -1.00 -19.71 -8.29
C GLY A 257 -2.49 -19.66 -8.61
N ASP A 258 -3.27 -20.47 -7.89
CA ASP A 258 -4.72 -20.54 -8.06
C ASP A 258 -5.38 -19.25 -7.51
N PRO A 259 -6.21 -18.53 -8.30
CA PRO A 259 -6.76 -17.25 -7.88
C PRO A 259 -7.60 -17.30 -6.60
N ASN A 260 -8.40 -18.35 -6.40
CA ASN A 260 -9.23 -18.48 -5.20
C ASN A 260 -8.41 -18.85 -3.96
N THR A 261 -7.37 -19.67 -4.15
CA THR A 261 -6.47 -20.05 -3.06
C THR A 261 -5.61 -18.86 -2.63
N MET A 262 -5.06 -18.11 -3.57
CA MET A 262 -4.32 -16.88 -3.29
C MET A 262 -5.20 -15.84 -2.58
N PHE A 263 -6.42 -15.61 -3.08
CA PHE A 263 -7.34 -14.68 -2.43
C PHE A 263 -7.68 -15.08 -0.99
N ARG A 264 -7.98 -16.37 -0.73
CA ARG A 264 -8.31 -16.86 0.61
C ARG A 264 -7.14 -16.87 1.58
N MET A 265 -5.91 -16.88 1.07
CA MET A 265 -4.72 -16.72 1.89
C MET A 265 -4.68 -15.26 2.36
N LEU A 266 -4.60 -14.31 1.42
CA LEU A 266 -4.49 -12.88 1.72
C LEU A 266 -5.69 -12.27 2.47
N ALA A 267 -6.87 -12.86 2.33
CA ALA A 267 -8.12 -12.35 2.92
C ALA A 267 -8.64 -13.29 4.01
N ASP A 268 -7.74 -13.75 4.88
CA ASP A 268 -8.03 -14.69 5.95
C ASP A 268 -8.44 -14.00 7.27
N GLN A 269 -8.31 -12.68 7.34
CA GLN A 269 -8.74 -11.86 8.47
C GLN A 269 -9.98 -11.02 8.17
N ASP A 270 -10.70 -10.67 9.24
CA ASP A 270 -11.95 -9.90 9.16
C ASP A 270 -11.74 -8.46 8.63
N SER A 271 -10.54 -7.91 8.80
CA SER A 271 -10.18 -6.57 8.31
C SER A 271 -9.85 -6.53 6.83
N ASP A 272 -9.61 -7.68 6.20
CA ASP A 272 -9.04 -7.72 4.87
C ASP A 272 -10.09 -7.39 3.81
N PRO A 273 -9.65 -6.98 2.61
CA PRO A 273 -10.56 -6.79 1.50
C PRO A 273 -11.32 -8.07 1.14
N GLN A 274 -12.65 -7.97 1.12
CA GLN A 274 -13.58 -9.05 0.81
C GLN A 274 -14.49 -8.69 -0.38
N TYR A 275 -15.24 -9.66 -0.91
CA TYR A 275 -16.23 -9.42 -1.96
C TYR A 275 -17.63 -9.96 -1.63
N TYR A 276 -18.65 -9.27 -2.15
CA TYR A 276 -20.04 -9.70 -2.02
C TYR A 276 -20.36 -10.91 -2.90
N LYS A 277 -21.06 -11.91 -2.35
CA LYS A 277 -21.54 -13.08 -3.12
C LYS A 277 -22.62 -12.73 -4.13
N GLU A 278 -23.42 -11.69 -3.86
CA GLU A 278 -24.45 -11.22 -4.77
C GLU A 278 -24.29 -9.72 -5.02
N LYS A 279 -24.69 -9.26 -6.22
CA LYS A 279 -24.67 -7.85 -6.53
C LYS A 279 -25.58 -7.16 -5.51
N PRO A 280 -25.06 -6.18 -4.78
CA PRO A 280 -25.89 -5.54 -3.79
C PRO A 280 -26.95 -4.68 -4.46
N SER A 281 -28.13 -4.61 -3.84
CA SER A 281 -29.34 -4.00 -4.40
C SER A 281 -29.14 -2.51 -4.70
N GLY A 282 -28.75 -2.21 -5.94
CA GLY A 282 -28.70 -0.86 -6.51
C GLY A 282 -29.51 -0.79 -7.82
N PRO A 283 -29.71 0.41 -8.39
CA PRO A 283 -30.41 0.57 -9.67
C PRO A 283 -29.79 -0.35 -10.71
N ARG A 284 -30.61 -1.17 -11.37
CA ARG A 284 -30.16 -1.98 -12.51
C ARG A 284 -29.45 -1.03 -13.49
N PRO A 285 -28.20 -1.30 -13.89
CA PRO A 285 -27.65 -0.67 -15.08
C PRO A 285 -28.68 -0.90 -16.19
N GLY A 286 -29.06 0.17 -16.89
CA GLY A 286 -30.02 0.08 -17.98
C GLY A 286 -29.64 -1.09 -18.90
N SER A 287 -30.63 -1.76 -19.46
CA SER A 287 -30.51 -2.94 -20.32
C SER A 287 -29.82 -2.65 -21.68
N GLY A 288 -28.74 -1.90 -21.68
CA GLY A 288 -27.84 -1.69 -22.80
C GLY A 288 -26.76 -2.76 -22.81
N ARG A 289 -26.26 -3.09 -24.00
CA ARG A 289 -25.00 -3.82 -24.16
C ARG A 289 -23.90 -2.96 -23.53
N GLY A 290 -23.58 -3.22 -22.26
CA GLY A 290 -22.64 -2.39 -21.52
C GLY A 290 -21.24 -2.45 -22.12
N THR A 291 -20.60 -1.28 -22.22
CA THR A 291 -19.21 -1.19 -22.68
C THR A 291 -18.29 -1.89 -21.68
N ARG A 292 -17.06 -2.28 -22.08
CA ARG A 292 -16.06 -2.88 -21.18
C ARG A 292 -15.83 -2.02 -19.92
N SER A 293 -16.02 -0.68 -20.02
CA SER A 293 -15.94 0.25 -18.89
C SER A 293 -17.03 0.04 -17.82
N GLU A 294 -18.24 -0.33 -18.21
CA GLU A 294 -19.34 -0.62 -17.27
C GLU A 294 -19.12 -1.95 -16.55
N TYR A 295 -18.53 -2.95 -17.23
CA TYR A 295 -18.12 -4.21 -16.60
C TYR A 295 -17.01 -4.01 -15.56
N HIS A 296 -16.02 -3.16 -15.86
CA HIS A 296 -14.96 -2.81 -14.91
C HIS A 296 -15.47 -2.03 -13.70
N ARG A 297 -16.40 -1.08 -13.88
CA ARG A 297 -17.07 -0.41 -12.76
C ARG A 297 -17.90 -1.38 -11.92
N ALA A 298 -18.67 -2.25 -12.57
CA ALA A 298 -19.50 -3.23 -11.89
C ALA A 298 -18.69 -4.24 -11.05
N GLN A 299 -17.46 -4.58 -11.47
CA GLN A 299 -16.55 -5.43 -10.69
C GLN A 299 -16.06 -4.73 -9.41
N GLY A 300 -15.81 -3.42 -9.46
CA GLY A 300 -15.41 -2.62 -8.29
C GLY A 300 -16.48 -2.60 -7.19
N GLU A 301 -17.76 -2.58 -7.58
CA GLU A 301 -18.92 -2.53 -6.67
C GLU A 301 -19.08 -3.78 -5.78
N PHE A 302 -18.38 -4.88 -6.09
CA PHE A 302 -18.42 -6.09 -5.27
C PHE A 302 -17.39 -6.08 -4.14
N TRP A 303 -16.34 -5.26 -4.23
CA TRP A 303 -15.26 -5.23 -3.24
C TRP A 303 -15.60 -4.32 -2.07
N TYR A 304 -15.20 -4.72 -0.87
CA TYR A 304 -15.28 -3.93 0.36
C TYR A 304 -14.09 -4.28 1.27
N GLY A 305 -13.92 -3.59 2.40
CA GLY A 305 -12.81 -3.84 3.32
C GLY A 305 -11.49 -3.16 2.93
N GLY A 306 -11.51 -2.19 2.01
CA GLY A 306 -10.35 -1.36 1.71
C GLY A 306 -9.35 -1.99 0.73
N ASN A 307 -8.06 -1.86 1.04
CA ASN A 307 -6.94 -2.30 0.21
C ASN A 307 -6.11 -3.36 0.93
N PHE A 308 -5.44 -4.23 0.16
CA PHE A 308 -4.39 -5.09 0.70
C PHE A 308 -3.12 -4.26 0.91
N GLU A 309 -2.39 -4.54 1.98
CA GLU A 309 -1.20 -3.80 2.37
C GLU A 309 0.03 -4.71 2.31
N PHE A 310 0.87 -4.55 1.28
CA PHE A 310 2.05 -5.39 1.13
C PHE A 310 3.29 -4.70 1.69
N LEU A 311 3.97 -5.34 2.64
CA LEU A 311 5.29 -4.90 3.10
C LEU A 311 6.38 -5.51 2.21
N VAL A 312 7.18 -4.65 1.60
CA VAL A 312 8.33 -5.00 0.78
C VAL A 312 9.58 -4.81 1.63
N LYS A 313 10.21 -5.92 2.02
CA LYS A 313 11.42 -5.94 2.84
C LYS A 313 12.63 -6.23 1.99
N VAL A 314 13.58 -5.31 1.98
CA VAL A 314 14.81 -5.41 1.21
C VAL A 314 15.99 -5.63 2.14
N TYR A 315 16.76 -6.68 1.84
CA TYR A 315 17.96 -7.05 2.58
C TYR A 315 19.17 -6.92 1.67
N ILE A 316 19.97 -5.89 1.93
CA ILE A 316 21.21 -5.59 1.20
C ILE A 316 22.37 -5.53 2.18
N SER A 317 23.34 -6.41 1.98
CA SER A 317 24.54 -6.47 2.82
C SER A 317 25.51 -5.36 2.45
N ASN A 318 26.14 -4.74 3.45
CA ASN A 318 27.22 -3.78 3.23
C ASN A 318 28.60 -4.34 3.61
N LYS A 319 29.67 -3.68 3.16
CA LYS A 319 31.06 -4.04 3.48
C LYS A 319 31.44 -3.86 4.95
N GLN A 320 30.68 -3.09 5.74
CA GLN A 320 30.83 -2.99 7.20
C GLN A 320 30.23 -4.20 7.95
N LEU A 321 29.80 -5.25 7.23
CA LEU A 321 29.27 -6.51 7.76
C LEU A 321 27.94 -6.38 8.53
N SER A 322 27.23 -5.26 8.35
CA SER A 322 25.83 -5.12 8.74
C SER A 322 24.94 -5.18 7.50
N SER A 323 23.74 -5.73 7.63
CA SER A 323 22.69 -5.58 6.61
C SER A 323 21.65 -4.60 7.12
N ASN A 324 21.25 -3.67 6.27
CA ASN A 324 20.11 -2.82 6.56
C ASN A 324 18.84 -3.55 6.08
N GLU A 325 17.83 -3.62 6.94
CA GLU A 325 16.46 -3.95 6.52
C GLU A 325 15.79 -2.65 6.09
N ILE A 326 15.42 -2.56 4.82
CA ILE A 326 14.61 -1.45 4.29
C ILE A 326 13.21 -2.00 4.13
N ILE A 327 12.23 -1.39 4.82
CA ILE A 327 10.82 -1.78 4.71
C ILE A 327 10.08 -0.67 3.97
N LYS A 328 9.40 -1.05 2.90
CA LYS A 328 8.50 -0.19 2.11
C LYS A 328 7.10 -0.82 2.09
N ALA A 329 6.09 -0.05 1.72
CA ALA A 329 4.72 -0.57 1.60
C ALA A 329 4.13 -0.36 0.20
N ILE A 330 3.20 -1.22 -0.19
CA ILE A 330 2.35 -1.06 -1.37
C ILE A 330 0.90 -1.29 -0.94
N SER A 331 0.08 -0.24 -0.99
CA SER A 331 -1.38 -0.34 -0.82
C SER A 331 -2.05 -0.60 -2.17
N VAL A 332 -2.83 -1.67 -2.29
CA VAL A 332 -3.50 -2.03 -3.55
C VAL A 332 -4.96 -2.44 -3.33
N ASN A 333 -5.86 -1.75 -4.01
CA ASN A 333 -7.26 -2.16 -4.05
C ASN A 333 -7.40 -3.55 -4.71
N PRO A 334 -8.19 -4.48 -4.14
CA PRO A 334 -8.34 -5.85 -4.66
C PRO A 334 -8.80 -5.89 -6.13
N PHE A 335 -9.55 -4.89 -6.58
CA PHE A 335 -9.96 -4.76 -7.99
C PHE A 335 -8.78 -4.72 -8.97
N HIS A 336 -7.62 -4.22 -8.54
CA HIS A 336 -6.41 -4.17 -9.37
C HIS A 336 -5.62 -5.49 -9.38
N LEU A 337 -5.83 -6.36 -8.38
CA LEU A 337 -5.15 -7.64 -8.24
C LEU A 337 -5.99 -8.82 -8.77
N PHE A 338 -7.32 -8.72 -8.70
CA PHE A 338 -8.22 -9.84 -8.96
C PHE A 338 -9.34 -9.47 -9.93
N GLU A 339 -9.75 -10.39 -10.78
CA GLU A 339 -11.04 -10.35 -11.50
C GLU A 339 -11.98 -11.38 -10.88
N LEU A 340 -13.19 -10.95 -10.53
CA LEU A 340 -14.23 -11.83 -10.01
C LEU A 340 -14.91 -12.61 -11.15
N ASP A 341 -15.27 -13.87 -10.87
CA ASP A 341 -16.14 -14.66 -11.72
C ASP A 341 -17.61 -14.30 -11.45
N ILE A 342 -18.14 -13.39 -12.27
CA ILE A 342 -19.49 -12.85 -12.11
C ILE A 342 -20.44 -13.54 -13.08
N GLN A 343 -21.39 -14.32 -12.56
CA GLN A 343 -22.44 -14.95 -13.34
C GLN A 343 -23.71 -14.10 -13.35
N GLN A 344 -24.22 -13.80 -14.55
CA GLN A 344 -25.51 -13.12 -14.71
C GLN A 344 -26.65 -14.12 -14.86
N ASN A 345 -27.61 -14.06 -13.95
CA ASN A 345 -28.77 -14.98 -13.91
C ASN A 345 -30.06 -14.28 -14.36
N GLY A 346 -30.08 -13.81 -15.62
CA GLY A 346 -31.26 -13.22 -16.25
C GLY A 346 -31.78 -11.99 -15.49
N ARG A 347 -32.94 -12.11 -14.82
CA ARG A 347 -33.53 -11.02 -14.01
C ARG A 347 -33.05 -10.97 -12.56
N ARG A 348 -32.32 -11.99 -12.10
CA ARG A 348 -31.77 -12.07 -10.74
C ARG A 348 -30.50 -11.24 -10.60
N PRO A 349 -30.11 -10.82 -9.38
CA PRO A 349 -28.82 -10.21 -9.13
C PRO A 349 -27.68 -11.07 -9.69
N ALA A 350 -26.62 -10.41 -10.17
CA ALA A 350 -25.42 -11.11 -10.57
C ALA A 350 -24.77 -11.75 -9.33
N GLN A 351 -24.18 -12.92 -9.47
CA GLN A 351 -23.57 -13.67 -8.38
C GLN A 351 -22.08 -13.83 -8.63
N VAL A 352 -21.28 -13.68 -7.57
CA VAL A 352 -19.84 -13.94 -7.59
C VAL A 352 -19.60 -15.38 -7.17
N MET A 353 -19.01 -16.15 -8.07
CA MET A 353 -18.69 -17.57 -7.84
C MET A 353 -17.29 -17.78 -7.25
N GLY A 354 -16.48 -16.72 -7.24
CA GLY A 354 -15.11 -16.71 -6.75
C GLY A 354 -14.25 -15.72 -7.53
N VAL A 355 -12.95 -15.90 -7.41
CA VAL A 355 -11.95 -15.17 -8.20
C VAL A 355 -11.65 -15.96 -9.48
N LYS A 356 -11.80 -15.30 -10.62
CA LYS A 356 -11.59 -15.86 -11.95
C LYS A 356 -10.12 -15.84 -12.37
N LYS A 357 -9.43 -14.73 -12.12
CA LYS A 357 -8.02 -14.55 -12.51
C LYS A 357 -7.30 -13.56 -11.61
N ILE A 358 -6.00 -13.76 -11.48
CA ILE A 358 -5.07 -12.78 -10.94
C ILE A 358 -4.64 -11.84 -12.07
N LYS A 359 -4.49 -10.56 -11.76
CA LYS A 359 -4.04 -9.50 -12.66
C LYS A 359 -2.61 -9.11 -12.30
N LYS A 360 -1.82 -8.78 -13.33
CA LYS A 360 -0.54 -8.09 -13.13
C LYS A 360 -0.80 -6.62 -12.83
N TYR A 361 -0.42 -6.19 -11.63
CA TYR A 361 -0.53 -4.82 -11.19
C TYR A 361 0.72 -4.03 -11.57
N TYR A 362 0.53 -2.95 -12.33
CA TYR A 362 1.59 -1.99 -12.62
C TYR A 362 1.44 -0.82 -11.67
N LEU A 363 2.50 -0.52 -10.91
CA LEU A 363 2.43 0.55 -9.95
C LEU A 363 2.20 1.89 -10.69
N PRO A 364 1.24 2.73 -10.24
CA PRO A 364 1.02 4.04 -10.81
C PRO A 364 2.27 4.90 -10.81
N THR A 365 3.04 4.83 -9.70
CA THR A 365 4.38 5.36 -9.52
C THR A 365 5.30 4.20 -9.08
N PRO A 366 6.38 3.88 -9.80
CA PRO A 366 7.28 2.78 -9.42
C PRO A 366 7.86 3.01 -8.01
N LEU A 367 7.88 1.97 -7.17
CA LEU A 367 8.31 2.06 -5.77
C LEU A 367 9.85 1.98 -5.70
N PRO A 368 10.58 3.06 -5.33
CA PRO A 368 12.03 3.02 -5.18
C PRO A 368 12.43 2.20 -3.94
N LEU A 369 13.43 1.35 -4.08
CA LEU A 369 13.88 0.44 -3.04
C LEU A 369 15.27 0.83 -2.50
N PHE A 370 16.28 0.87 -3.36
CA PHE A 370 17.66 1.12 -2.99
C PHE A 370 18.53 1.46 -4.21
N ASP A 371 19.65 2.12 -3.96
CA ASP A 371 20.64 2.45 -4.99
C ASP A 371 21.76 1.40 -4.95
N TRP A 372 22.09 0.81 -6.10
CA TRP A 372 22.95 -0.37 -6.14
C TRP A 372 24.44 -0.04 -6.33
N ASP A 373 25.02 0.64 -5.34
CA ASP A 373 26.47 0.85 -5.30
C ASP A 373 27.20 -0.43 -4.89
N ILE A 374 27.56 -1.25 -5.87
CA ILE A 374 28.29 -2.51 -5.64
C ILE A 374 29.75 -2.30 -5.18
N GLU A 375 30.24 -1.06 -5.07
CA GLU A 375 31.44 -0.79 -4.30
C GLU A 375 31.19 -1.09 -2.82
N ASN A 376 30.04 -0.69 -2.27
CA ASN A 376 29.77 -0.74 -0.84
C ASN A 376 28.76 -1.83 -0.45
N TYR A 377 27.94 -2.27 -1.40
CA TYR A 377 26.87 -3.24 -1.21
C TYR A 377 27.12 -4.56 -1.93
N SER A 378 26.41 -5.61 -1.49
CA SER A 378 26.48 -6.93 -2.10
C SER A 378 25.92 -6.93 -3.52
N ALA A 379 26.45 -7.84 -4.34
CA ALA A 379 26.00 -8.03 -5.72
C ALA A 379 24.69 -8.82 -5.85
N SER A 380 24.15 -9.28 -4.72
CA SER A 380 22.84 -9.93 -4.62
C SER A 380 22.05 -9.23 -3.52
N VAL A 381 20.75 -9.08 -3.73
CA VAL A 381 19.81 -8.46 -2.79
C VAL A 381 18.60 -9.39 -2.66
N LYS A 382 18.14 -9.58 -1.43
CA LYS A 382 16.93 -10.35 -1.16
C LYS A 382 15.76 -9.39 -0.98
N ILE A 383 14.66 -9.64 -1.68
CA ILE A 383 13.39 -8.93 -1.49
C ILE A 383 12.40 -9.96 -0.96
N SER A 384 11.75 -9.63 0.15
CA SER A 384 10.66 -10.40 0.73
C SER A 384 9.39 -9.58 0.68
N ILE A 385 8.25 -10.21 0.40
CA ILE A 385 6.95 -9.55 0.44
C ILE A 385 6.05 -10.33 1.38
N GLU A 386 5.35 -9.61 2.24
CA GLU A 386 4.27 -10.13 3.09
C GLU A 386 3.03 -9.26 2.96
N GLU A 387 1.86 -9.86 3.12
CA GLU A 387 0.60 -9.15 3.36
C GLU A 387 0.55 -8.76 4.85
N LYS A 388 0.20 -7.51 5.14
CA LYS A 388 0.21 -6.93 6.47
C LYS A 388 -1.19 -6.95 7.10
N ASP A 389 -1.31 -7.85 8.06
CA ASP A 389 -2.39 -7.90 9.03
C ASP A 389 -2.21 -6.93 10.24
N ASP A 390 -1.63 -7.44 11.34
CA ASP A 390 -1.57 -6.80 12.66
C ASP A 390 -0.19 -6.17 12.96
N GLN A 391 -0.18 -5.15 13.84
CA GLN A 391 1.03 -4.37 14.17
C GLN A 391 2.05 -5.09 15.08
N GLN A 392 1.76 -6.29 15.61
CA GLN A 392 2.70 -6.93 16.53
C GLN A 392 3.93 -7.44 15.77
N THR A 393 5.12 -7.02 16.18
CA THR A 393 6.37 -7.47 15.54
C THR A 393 7.19 -8.39 16.45
N SER A 394 7.94 -9.30 15.83
CA SER A 394 9.05 -10.03 16.45
C SER A 394 10.33 -9.80 15.65
N GLN A 395 11.49 -9.94 16.29
CA GLN A 395 12.78 -9.78 15.64
C GLN A 395 13.59 -11.07 15.70
N LYS A 396 14.22 -11.42 14.58
CA LYS A 396 15.14 -12.55 14.48
C LYS A 396 16.39 -12.17 13.73
N THR A 397 17.55 -12.60 14.22
CA THR A 397 18.81 -12.45 13.51
C THR A 397 19.01 -13.61 12.53
N SER A 398 19.38 -13.29 11.29
CA SER A 398 19.73 -14.25 10.24
C SER A 398 21.12 -13.94 9.69
N GLU A 399 21.90 -14.98 9.41
CA GLU A 399 23.21 -14.84 8.79
C GLU A 399 23.18 -15.25 7.32
N THR A 400 23.74 -14.42 6.44
CA THR A 400 23.81 -14.69 4.99
C THR A 400 25.22 -14.44 4.47
N THR A 401 25.71 -15.33 3.60
CA THR A 401 26.98 -15.15 2.88
C THR A 401 26.73 -14.35 1.61
N SER A 402 27.36 -13.18 1.50
CA SER A 402 27.15 -12.22 0.42
C SER A 402 28.41 -12.00 -0.39
N THR A 403 28.27 -11.82 -1.70
CA THR A 403 29.38 -11.56 -2.64
C THR A 403 29.51 -10.06 -2.90
N PHE A 404 30.74 -9.56 -2.88
CA PHE A 404 31.08 -8.14 -3.08
C PHE A 404 32.10 -7.99 -4.20
N ALA A 405 31.97 -6.92 -4.98
CA ALA A 405 32.92 -6.57 -6.02
C ALA A 405 34.21 -5.96 -5.43
N THR A 406 35.34 -6.27 -6.08
CA THR A 406 36.67 -5.76 -5.70
C THR A 406 37.38 -4.97 -6.80
N ASN A 407 36.79 -4.84 -7.99
CA ASN A 407 37.36 -4.09 -9.11
C ASN A 407 37.10 -2.57 -9.01
N PHE A 408 37.53 -1.96 -7.91
CA PHE A 408 37.41 -0.52 -7.67
C PHE A 408 38.76 0.09 -7.38
N GLU A 409 39.06 1.20 -8.05
CA GLU A 409 40.30 1.95 -7.84
C GLU A 409 40.05 3.46 -7.91
N PHE A 410 40.82 4.21 -7.11
CA PHE A 410 40.79 5.67 -7.13
C PHE A 410 41.36 6.21 -8.45
N ASN A 411 40.58 7.05 -9.14
CA ASN A 411 41.04 7.77 -10.33
C ASN A 411 41.42 9.20 -9.96
N ALA A 412 42.74 9.47 -9.91
CA ALA A 412 43.27 10.79 -9.54
C ALA A 412 42.84 11.93 -10.47
N SER A 413 42.48 11.63 -11.73
CA SER A 413 42.04 12.65 -12.69
C SER A 413 40.59 13.11 -12.43
N LEU A 414 39.75 12.20 -11.92
CA LEU A 414 38.36 12.47 -11.57
C LEU A 414 38.19 12.85 -10.10
N GLY A 415 39.16 12.52 -9.25
CA GLY A 415 39.06 12.69 -7.79
C GLY A 415 38.06 11.74 -7.14
N GLU A 416 37.70 10.64 -7.83
CA GLU A 416 36.63 9.72 -7.43
C GLU A 416 37.08 8.26 -7.56
N ILE A 417 36.42 7.37 -6.82
CA ILE A 417 36.59 5.93 -6.98
C ILE A 417 35.80 5.49 -8.22
N THR A 418 36.44 4.65 -9.04
CA THR A 418 35.85 4.16 -10.29
C THR A 418 35.81 2.65 -10.29
N LYS A 419 34.72 2.09 -10.83
CA LYS A 419 34.66 0.69 -11.20
C LYS A 419 35.55 0.45 -12.41
N LYS A 420 36.41 -0.57 -12.36
CA LYS A 420 37.34 -0.97 -13.42
C LYS A 420 36.81 -2.20 -14.15
N GLY A 421 36.45 -2.02 -15.41
CA GLY A 421 35.92 -3.07 -16.27
C GLY A 421 34.45 -3.42 -15.99
N ALA A 422 33.84 -4.10 -16.96
CA ALA A 422 32.50 -4.64 -16.86
C ALA A 422 32.47 -5.95 -16.07
N LYS A 423 31.30 -6.28 -15.50
CA LYS A 423 31.05 -7.48 -14.70
C LYS A 423 31.92 -7.59 -13.44
N MET A 424 31.72 -8.68 -12.71
CA MET A 424 32.63 -9.12 -11.64
C MET A 424 33.27 -10.43 -12.11
N GLY A 425 34.56 -10.41 -12.42
CA GLY A 425 35.32 -11.64 -12.69
C GLY A 425 35.52 -12.46 -11.41
N VAL A 426 35.87 -13.75 -11.53
CA VAL A 426 36.12 -14.64 -10.36
C VAL A 426 37.21 -14.07 -9.44
N SER A 427 38.23 -13.42 -9.99
CA SER A 427 39.30 -12.73 -9.24
C SER A 427 38.91 -11.33 -8.74
N ALA A 428 37.77 -10.80 -9.18
CA ALA A 428 37.26 -9.46 -8.85
C ALA A 428 36.05 -9.51 -7.90
N SER A 429 36.01 -10.53 -7.04
CA SER A 429 34.98 -10.66 -6.01
C SER A 429 35.54 -11.24 -4.71
N THR A 430 34.87 -10.95 -3.61
CA THR A 430 35.11 -11.54 -2.29
C THR A 430 33.78 -11.89 -1.64
N THR A 431 33.78 -12.78 -0.65
CA THR A 431 32.57 -13.19 0.08
C THR A 431 32.72 -12.92 1.57
N TYR A 432 31.70 -12.33 2.18
CA TYR A 432 31.63 -12.15 3.62
C TYR A 432 30.34 -12.73 4.18
N LYS A 433 30.41 -13.26 5.41
CA LYS A 433 29.23 -13.60 6.19
C LYS A 433 28.73 -12.32 6.86
N THR A 434 27.45 -12.00 6.65
CA THR A 434 26.82 -10.79 7.19
C THR A 434 25.62 -11.18 8.03
N SER A 435 25.37 -10.42 9.09
CA SER A 435 24.24 -10.62 10.00
C SER A 435 23.17 -9.57 9.74
N THR A 436 21.92 -10.01 9.67
CA THR A 436 20.74 -9.19 9.37
C THR A 436 19.72 -9.38 10.47
N VAL A 437 19.25 -8.28 11.07
CA VAL A 437 18.07 -8.32 11.92
C VAL A 437 16.86 -8.25 11.00
N ILE A 438 16.00 -9.26 11.08
CA ILE A 438 14.76 -9.38 10.32
C ILE A 438 13.61 -9.05 11.28
N THR A 439 12.79 -8.09 10.88
CA THR A 439 11.51 -7.82 11.52
C THR A 439 10.46 -8.72 10.90
N THR A 440 9.66 -9.41 11.71
CA THR A 440 8.52 -10.21 11.25
C THR A 440 7.27 -9.67 11.93
N TYR A 441 6.28 -9.26 11.13
CA TYR A 441 4.95 -8.93 11.64
C TYR A 441 4.22 -10.24 11.93
N LEU A 442 3.63 -10.33 13.13
CA LEU A 442 2.90 -11.50 13.58
C LEU A 442 1.56 -11.57 12.85
N ASN A 443 1.15 -12.79 12.54
CA ASN A 443 -0.05 -13.12 11.75
C ASN A 443 0.04 -12.78 10.25
N SER A 444 0.89 -11.83 9.83
CA SER A 444 1.16 -11.51 8.42
C SER A 444 1.48 -12.72 7.53
N ASP A 445 0.84 -12.75 6.38
CA ASP A 445 1.05 -13.75 5.34
C ASP A 445 2.37 -13.58 4.59
N GLN A 446 3.29 -14.51 4.78
CA GLN A 446 4.59 -14.52 4.09
C GLN A 446 4.46 -15.01 2.64
N LEU A 447 4.65 -14.11 1.66
CA LEU A 447 4.61 -14.45 0.23
C LEU A 447 5.99 -14.88 -0.31
N GLY A 448 7.00 -14.92 0.55
CA GLY A 448 8.31 -15.50 0.28
C GLY A 448 9.33 -14.52 -0.32
N ASP A 449 10.47 -15.10 -0.71
CA ASP A 449 11.67 -14.36 -1.03
C ASP A 449 12.02 -14.47 -2.53
N VAL A 450 12.53 -13.38 -3.09
CA VAL A 450 13.23 -13.38 -4.37
C VAL A 450 14.64 -12.83 -4.20
N ILE A 451 15.60 -13.41 -4.92
CA ILE A 451 16.98 -12.92 -4.97
C ILE A 451 17.18 -12.24 -6.32
N ILE A 452 17.53 -10.96 -6.28
CA ILE A 452 17.94 -10.20 -7.46
C ILE A 452 19.46 -10.09 -7.48
N ASN A 453 20.08 -10.26 -8.64
CA ASN A 453 21.53 -10.12 -8.79
C ASN A 453 21.86 -8.93 -9.69
N PHE A 454 22.96 -8.24 -9.38
CA PHE A 454 23.43 -7.12 -10.17
C PHE A 454 23.70 -7.52 -11.63
N GLY A 455 24.15 -8.76 -11.83
CA GLY A 455 24.43 -9.31 -13.16
C GLY A 455 23.23 -9.87 -13.92
N ASP A 456 22.04 -9.89 -13.33
CA ASP A 456 20.82 -10.25 -14.05
C ASP A 456 20.45 -9.16 -15.07
N ASP A 457 19.90 -9.57 -16.21
CA ASP A 457 19.30 -8.64 -17.15
C ASP A 457 18.17 -7.84 -16.48
N VAL A 458 18.03 -6.56 -16.81
CA VAL A 458 16.91 -5.73 -16.33
C VAL A 458 15.71 -5.94 -17.25
N ILE A 459 15.90 -5.73 -18.55
CA ILE A 459 14.95 -6.08 -19.60
C ILE A 459 15.54 -7.15 -20.51
N ILE A 460 14.68 -8.00 -21.06
CA ILE A 460 15.10 -9.11 -21.94
C ILE A 460 14.96 -8.79 -23.43
N LYS A 461 14.23 -7.71 -23.77
CA LYS A 461 14.08 -7.19 -25.14
C LYS A 461 14.53 -5.74 -25.23
N ASP A 462 15.03 -5.33 -26.38
CA ASP A 462 15.37 -3.93 -26.70
C ASP A 462 14.19 -3.16 -27.32
N GLU A 463 12.99 -3.74 -27.27
CA GLU A 463 11.72 -3.15 -27.67
C GLU A 463 10.65 -3.32 -26.57
N MET A 464 9.64 -2.43 -26.59
CA MET A 464 8.46 -2.53 -25.73
C MET A 464 7.43 -3.49 -26.30
N GLU A 465 6.70 -4.19 -25.42
CA GLU A 465 5.58 -5.04 -25.81
C GLU A 465 4.23 -4.39 -25.51
N ILE A 466 3.24 -4.73 -26.34
CA ILE A 466 1.83 -4.38 -26.13
C ILE A 466 1.26 -5.39 -25.14
N ILE A 467 0.71 -4.91 -24.02
CA ILE A 467 0.24 -5.79 -22.92
C ILE A 467 -1.29 -5.78 -22.78
N ASP A 468 -1.97 -4.75 -23.27
CA ASP A 468 -3.45 -4.74 -23.34
C ASP A 468 -3.89 -3.92 -24.56
N SER A 469 -4.79 -4.49 -25.36
CA SER A 469 -5.59 -3.73 -26.33
C SER A 469 -6.90 -3.38 -25.63
N GLU A 470 -6.96 -2.21 -24.99
CA GLU A 470 -8.25 -1.66 -24.55
C GLU A 470 -9.03 -1.23 -25.80
N SER A 471 -9.85 -2.13 -26.35
CA SER A 471 -10.73 -1.83 -27.47
C SER A 471 -11.90 -0.95 -27.02
N GLU A 472 -11.71 0.37 -27.16
CA GLU A 472 -12.69 1.38 -27.62
C GLU A 472 -12.05 2.77 -27.71
N SER A 473 -10.85 2.96 -27.12
CA SER A 473 -9.92 4.05 -27.45
C SER A 473 -8.67 3.45 -28.11
N GLU A 474 -8.28 3.94 -29.28
CA GLU A 474 -7.21 3.40 -30.14
C GLU A 474 -5.78 3.55 -29.55
N GLN A 475 -5.56 3.32 -28.26
CA GLN A 475 -4.23 3.44 -27.64
C GLN A 475 -3.73 2.10 -27.11
N ASN A 476 -2.82 1.48 -27.87
CA ASN A 476 -2.02 0.36 -27.39
C ASN A 476 -1.20 0.80 -26.16
N ILE A 477 -1.22 -0.01 -25.10
CA ILE A 477 -0.40 0.22 -23.91
C ILE A 477 0.91 -0.54 -24.08
N TYR A 478 2.01 0.21 -24.23
CA TYR A 478 3.36 -0.32 -24.36
C TYR A 478 4.07 -0.37 -23.00
N ARG A 479 4.80 -1.45 -22.74
CA ARG A 479 5.51 -1.66 -21.46
C ARG A 479 6.86 -2.38 -21.69
N PRO A 480 7.88 -2.16 -20.84
CA PRO A 480 9.13 -2.91 -20.90
C PRO A 480 8.94 -4.40 -20.59
N VAL A 481 9.67 -5.25 -21.31
CA VAL A 481 9.73 -6.69 -21.04
C VAL A 481 10.80 -6.97 -19.98
N VAL A 482 10.39 -6.86 -18.71
CA VAL A 482 11.25 -7.08 -17.55
C VAL A 482 11.70 -8.54 -17.42
N ASN A 483 12.83 -8.74 -16.74
CA ASN A 483 13.35 -10.07 -16.43
C ASN A 483 12.33 -10.93 -15.66
N PRO A 484 11.96 -12.12 -16.18
CA PRO A 484 10.93 -12.94 -15.57
C PRO A 484 11.41 -13.77 -14.37
N LYS A 485 12.71 -13.76 -14.03
CA LYS A 485 13.31 -14.60 -12.98
C LYS A 485 12.84 -14.29 -11.56
N TYR A 486 12.38 -13.07 -11.31
CA TYR A 486 12.07 -12.61 -9.95
C TYR A 486 10.69 -13.08 -9.52
N ASN A 487 10.64 -14.34 -9.10
CA ASN A 487 9.44 -15.09 -8.75
C ASN A 487 9.69 -15.93 -7.49
N SER A 488 8.86 -15.77 -6.45
CA SER A 488 8.96 -16.49 -5.17
C SER A 488 8.20 -17.82 -5.15
N GLY A 489 7.37 -18.07 -6.14
CA GLY A 489 6.32 -19.09 -6.16
C GLY A 489 4.93 -18.54 -5.85
N TYR A 490 4.84 -17.47 -5.06
CA TYR A 490 3.58 -16.80 -4.68
C TYR A 490 3.40 -15.44 -5.35
N TYR A 491 4.51 -14.76 -5.70
CA TYR A 491 4.46 -13.54 -6.48
C TYR A 491 5.60 -13.48 -7.50
N LYS A 492 5.43 -12.60 -8.48
CA LYS A 492 6.43 -12.15 -9.43
C LYS A 492 6.52 -10.64 -9.40
N ILE A 493 7.74 -10.11 -9.29
CA ILE A 493 7.99 -8.66 -9.37
C ILE A 493 8.74 -8.30 -10.64
N GLY A 494 8.38 -7.15 -11.21
CA GLY A 494 9.15 -6.47 -12.24
C GLY A 494 10.00 -5.40 -11.59
N ILE A 495 11.32 -5.49 -11.72
CA ILE A 495 12.27 -4.53 -11.17
C ILE A 495 12.89 -3.73 -12.32
N LEU A 496 12.90 -2.39 -12.18
CA LEU A 496 13.55 -1.48 -13.12
C LEU A 496 14.38 -0.44 -12.33
N PRO A 497 15.65 -0.21 -12.68
CA PRO A 497 16.44 0.90 -12.16
C PRO A 497 16.03 2.20 -12.87
N LEU A 498 15.41 3.11 -12.13
CA LEU A 498 14.85 4.34 -12.68
C LEU A 498 15.52 5.58 -12.09
N PRO A 499 15.67 6.66 -12.88
CA PRO A 499 16.12 7.95 -12.37
C PRO A 499 15.22 8.46 -11.22
N GLN A 500 15.85 8.92 -10.14
CA GLN A 500 15.21 9.62 -9.03
C GLN A 500 15.56 11.11 -9.14
N TYR A 501 14.55 11.99 -9.14
CA TYR A 501 14.72 13.44 -9.33
C TYR A 501 14.21 14.24 -8.15
#